data_AF-A0A8T5S848-F1
#
_entry.id   AF-A0A8T5S848-F1
#
_cell.length_a   1.000
_cell.length_b   1.000
_cell.length_c   1.000
_cell.angle_alpha   90.00
_cell.angle_beta   90.00
_cell.angle_gamma   90.00
#
_symmetry.space_group_name_H-M   'P 1'
#
loop_
_entity.id
_entity.type
_entity.pdbx_description
1 polymer ?
#
loop_
_entity_poly.entity_id
_entity_poly.type
_entity_poly.pdbx_seq_one_letter_code
_entity_poly.pdbx_strand_id
1 'polypeptide(L)'
;MLFVDLFASDPSMVGIAWFDFYSIGHLCFGIAVFLFFSLFYTIPKHGGKTPIFSLLFVFVLTMGILILWEVLEYFVFLDLGWKFEGRPDSWQNITTDLIVGAFGGIVSWIFCHEIFVKDKNIWAYYIFGIIGFTLWLVVFNILRAFTII
;
A
#
# COMPACT_ATOMS: atom_id res chain seq x y z
N MET A 1 6.10 20.85 -21.07
CA MET A 1 5.21 19.95 -20.30
C MET A 1 5.43 20.21 -18.80
N LEU A 2 5.09 21.40 -18.31
CA LEU A 2 5.47 21.84 -16.95
C LEU A 2 4.37 21.60 -15.90
N PHE A 3 3.20 21.12 -16.33
CA PHE A 3 2.09 20.74 -15.46
C PHE A 3 1.64 19.35 -15.86
N VAL A 4 2.10 18.36 -15.12
CA VAL A 4 1.50 17.04 -15.12
C VAL A 4 0.35 17.11 -14.11
N ASP A 5 -0.85 16.73 -14.55
CA ASP A 5 -2.07 16.86 -13.77
C ASP A 5 -2.00 16.07 -12.46
N LEU A 6 -2.76 16.56 -11.48
CA LEU A 6 -2.78 15.99 -10.13
C LEU A 6 -3.49 14.62 -10.09
N PHE A 7 -4.53 14.42 -10.90
CA PHE A 7 -5.31 13.18 -10.95
C PHE A 7 -5.45 12.70 -12.39
N ALA A 8 -5.27 11.39 -12.62
CA ALA A 8 -5.54 10.77 -13.90
C ALA A 8 -7.06 10.70 -14.17
N SER A 9 -7.55 11.61 -15.02
CA SER A 9 -8.96 11.64 -15.45
C SER A 9 -9.25 10.79 -16.68
N ASP A 10 -8.24 10.34 -17.41
CA ASP A 10 -8.38 9.51 -18.61
C ASP A 10 -7.21 8.52 -18.75
N PRO A 11 -7.31 7.51 -19.64
CA PRO A 11 -6.30 6.45 -19.78
C PRO A 11 -4.91 6.97 -20.17
N SER A 12 -4.81 8.08 -20.90
CA SER A 12 -3.53 8.63 -21.36
C SER A 12 -2.69 9.20 -20.21
N MET A 13 -3.31 9.43 -19.05
CA MET A 13 -2.69 10.02 -17.88
C MET A 13 -2.22 9.00 -16.83
N VAL A 14 -2.66 7.74 -16.94
CA VAL A 14 -2.29 6.65 -16.01
C VAL A 14 -0.78 6.43 -16.03
N GLY A 15 -0.13 6.33 -14.87
CA GLY A 15 1.32 6.30 -14.73
C GLY A 15 2.04 7.63 -15.00
N ILE A 16 1.34 8.66 -15.52
CA ILE A 16 1.93 9.99 -15.75
C ILE A 16 1.52 10.95 -14.64
N ALA A 17 0.23 11.07 -14.36
CA ALA A 17 -0.32 11.94 -13.34
C ALA A 17 0.25 11.63 -11.94
N TRP A 18 0.19 12.62 -11.04
CA TRP A 18 0.61 12.41 -9.65
C TRP A 18 -0.16 11.26 -9.01
N PHE A 19 -1.46 11.24 -9.18
CA PHE A 19 -2.34 10.23 -8.58
C PHE A 19 -3.17 9.55 -9.65
N ASP A 20 -3.19 8.23 -9.66
CA ASP A 20 -4.10 7.43 -10.47
C ASP A 20 -4.73 6.31 -9.64
N PHE A 21 -5.48 5.41 -10.28
CA PHE A 21 -6.11 4.31 -9.56
C PHE A 21 -5.08 3.31 -9.01
N TYR A 22 -3.88 3.15 -9.60
CA TYR A 22 -2.82 2.31 -9.03
C TYR A 22 -2.25 2.88 -7.73
N SER A 23 -2.30 4.20 -7.52
CA SER A 23 -1.97 4.81 -6.22
C SER A 23 -2.84 4.25 -5.08
N ILE A 24 -4.13 3.96 -5.32
CA ILE A 24 -4.97 3.24 -4.34
C ILE A 24 -4.54 1.77 -4.18
N GLY A 25 -4.06 1.15 -5.25
CA GLY A 25 -3.41 -0.16 -5.19
C GLY A 25 -2.23 -0.17 -4.23
N HIS A 26 -1.37 0.85 -4.30
CA HIS A 26 -0.24 1.02 -3.37
C HIS A 26 -0.69 1.24 -1.92
N LEU A 27 -1.78 1.97 -1.68
CA LEU A 27 -2.40 2.06 -0.35
C LEU A 27 -2.78 0.67 0.19
N CYS A 28 -3.48 -0.12 -0.64
CA CYS A 28 -3.88 -1.48 -0.30
C CYS A 28 -2.67 -2.36 -0.01
N PHE A 29 -1.63 -2.24 -0.83
CA PHE A 29 -0.39 -2.99 -0.69
C PHE A 29 0.34 -2.64 0.61
N GLY A 30 0.46 -1.36 0.96
CA GLY A 30 1.02 -0.92 2.24
C GLY A 30 0.27 -1.47 3.46
N ILE A 31 -1.07 -1.48 3.42
CA ILE A 31 -1.91 -2.10 4.46
C ILE A 31 -1.63 -3.60 4.55
N ALA A 32 -1.68 -4.31 3.41
CA ALA A 32 -1.54 -5.76 3.36
C ALA A 32 -0.16 -6.23 3.84
N VAL A 33 0.91 -5.59 3.36
CA VAL A 33 2.28 -5.89 3.77
C VAL A 33 2.45 -5.67 5.27
N PHE A 34 1.97 -4.54 5.80
CA PHE A 34 2.06 -4.28 7.23
C PHE A 34 1.30 -5.34 8.05
N LEU A 35 0.05 -5.64 7.68
CA LEU A 35 -0.77 -6.66 8.36
C LEU A 35 -0.10 -8.03 8.33
N PHE A 36 0.49 -8.42 7.20
CA PHE A 36 1.18 -9.69 7.07
C PHE A 36 2.40 -9.78 7.99
N PHE A 37 3.29 -8.80 7.94
CA PHE A 37 4.49 -8.82 8.77
C PHE A 37 4.22 -8.56 10.25
N SER A 38 3.11 -7.88 10.57
CA SER A 38 2.70 -7.69 11.96
C SER A 38 2.33 -9.02 12.63
N LEU A 39 2.03 -10.10 11.89
CA LEU A 39 1.79 -11.43 12.48
C LEU A 39 2.99 -11.93 13.30
N PHE A 40 4.22 -11.62 12.88
CA PHE A 40 5.45 -11.94 13.60
C PHE A 40 5.63 -11.13 14.90
N TYR A 41 4.87 -10.04 15.04
CA TYR A 41 4.77 -9.26 16.27
C TYR A 41 3.58 -9.70 17.13
N THR A 42 2.39 -9.75 16.54
CA THR A 42 1.11 -9.91 17.25
C THR A 42 0.90 -11.33 17.77
N ILE A 43 1.20 -12.37 17.00
CA ILE A 43 0.95 -13.77 17.41
C ILE A 43 1.81 -14.14 18.63
N PRO A 44 3.14 -13.96 18.64
CA PRO A 44 3.94 -14.28 19.82
C PRO A 44 3.52 -13.43 21.03
N LYS A 45 3.28 -12.13 20.82
CA LYS A 45 2.92 -11.21 21.90
C LYS A 45 1.56 -11.53 22.52
N HIS A 46 0.58 -11.93 21.71
CA HIS A 46 -0.72 -12.37 22.19
C HIS A 46 -0.59 -13.64 23.06
N GLY A 47 0.31 -14.55 22.69
CA GLY A 47 0.65 -15.73 23.48
C GLY A 47 1.58 -15.48 24.67
N GLY A 48 1.85 -14.22 25.04
CA GLY A 48 2.72 -13.84 26.17
C GLY A 48 4.22 -14.06 25.92
N LYS A 49 4.64 -14.26 24.68
CA LYS A 49 6.04 -14.46 24.28
C LYS A 49 6.65 -13.17 23.73
N THR A 50 7.98 -13.13 23.69
CA THR A 50 8.71 -12.05 23.02
C THR A 50 8.40 -12.05 21.52
N PRO A 51 8.04 -10.90 20.92
CA PRO A 51 7.88 -10.75 19.47
C PRO A 51 9.14 -11.16 18.71
N ILE A 52 8.97 -11.74 17.52
CA ILE A 52 10.09 -12.05 16.61
C ILE A 52 10.61 -10.75 15.99
N PHE A 53 9.69 -9.90 15.55
CA PHE A 53 9.98 -8.57 15.02
C PHE A 53 9.48 -7.50 15.98
N SER A 54 10.18 -6.37 16.09
CA SER A 54 9.62 -5.19 16.74
C SER A 54 8.59 -4.52 15.82
N LEU A 55 7.62 -3.80 16.38
CA LEU A 55 6.61 -3.12 15.58
C LEU A 55 7.22 -2.04 14.66
N LEU A 56 8.30 -1.39 15.12
CA LEU A 56 9.09 -0.47 14.29
C LEU A 56 9.78 -1.20 13.14
N PHE A 57 10.35 -2.38 13.40
CA PHE A 57 10.98 -3.18 12.35
C PHE A 57 9.97 -3.64 11.30
N VAL A 58 8.75 -4.02 11.70
CA VAL A 58 7.65 -4.33 10.78
C VAL A 58 7.34 -3.13 9.87
N PHE A 59 7.30 -1.92 10.43
CA PHE A 59 7.10 -0.70 9.64
C PHE A 59 8.23 -0.45 8.65
N VAL A 60 9.49 -0.53 9.10
CA VAL A 60 10.67 -0.36 8.23
C VAL A 60 10.69 -1.41 7.10
N LEU A 61 10.35 -2.66 7.41
CA LEU A 61 10.26 -3.72 6.42
C LEU A 61 9.16 -3.45 5.39
N THR A 62 8.01 -2.91 5.84
CA THR A 62 6.93 -2.48 4.95
C THR A 62 7.43 -1.41 3.97
N MET A 63 8.14 -0.38 4.45
CA MET A 63 8.72 0.66 3.61
C MET A 63 9.74 0.09 2.60
N GLY A 64 10.60 -0.84 3.03
CA GLY A 64 11.55 -1.51 2.15
C GLY A 64 10.87 -2.29 1.03
N ILE A 65 9.74 -2.95 1.33
CA ILE A 65 8.95 -3.69 0.34
C ILE A 65 8.23 -2.77 -0.63
N LEU A 66 7.70 -1.63 -0.17
CA LEU A 66 7.11 -0.62 -1.06
C LEU A 66 8.13 -0.08 -2.06
N ILE A 67 9.34 0.24 -1.60
CA ILE A 67 10.42 0.70 -2.48
C ILE A 67 10.85 -0.41 -3.45
N LEU A 68 10.97 -1.65 -2.96
CA LEU A 68 11.30 -2.78 -3.82
C LEU A 68 10.22 -3.00 -4.88
N TRP A 69 8.95 -2.80 -4.53
CA TRP A 69 7.82 -2.95 -5.45
C TRP A 69 7.91 -1.95 -6.61
N GLU A 70 8.16 -0.67 -6.34
CA GLU A 70 8.40 0.35 -7.39
C GLU A 70 9.56 -0.02 -8.32
N VAL A 71 10.66 -0.54 -7.74
CA VAL A 71 11.81 -1.01 -8.53
C VAL A 71 11.42 -2.17 -9.43
N LEU A 72 10.62 -3.12 -8.93
CA LEU A 72 10.10 -4.23 -9.72
C LEU A 72 9.13 -3.74 -10.81
N GLU A 73 8.27 -2.77 -10.52
CA GLU A 73 7.37 -2.18 -11.51
C GLU A 73 8.16 -1.54 -12.66
N TYR A 74 9.17 -0.74 -12.30
CA TYR A 74 9.95 0.01 -13.27
C TYR A 74 10.80 -0.87 -14.19
N PHE A 75 11.47 -1.89 -13.64
CA PHE A 75 12.38 -2.75 -14.43
C PHE A 75 11.68 -4.01 -14.93
N VAL A 76 11.04 -4.76 -14.04
CA VAL A 76 10.53 -6.10 -14.37
C VAL A 76 9.18 -6.01 -15.07
N PHE A 77 8.23 -5.22 -14.54
CA PHE A 77 6.89 -5.18 -15.12
C PHE A 77 6.86 -4.45 -16.45
N LEU A 78 7.74 -3.47 -16.65
CA LEU A 78 7.90 -2.82 -17.94
C LEU A 78 8.40 -3.82 -19.01
N ASP A 79 9.44 -4.59 -18.69
CA ASP A 79 9.99 -5.62 -19.60
C ASP A 79 8.99 -6.74 -19.89
N LEU A 80 8.17 -7.12 -18.92
CA LEU A 80 7.12 -8.13 -19.07
C LEU A 80 5.85 -7.60 -19.77
N GLY A 81 5.75 -6.30 -20.04
CA GLY A 81 4.56 -5.67 -20.62
C GLY A 81 3.35 -5.69 -19.68
N TRP A 82 3.58 -5.77 -18.36
CA TRP A 82 2.52 -5.79 -17.33
C TRP A 82 2.08 -4.39 -16.91
N LYS A 83 2.89 -3.35 -17.21
CA LYS A 83 2.49 -1.96 -17.01
C LYS A 83 1.32 -1.60 -17.92
N PHE A 84 0.47 -0.69 -17.44
CA PHE A 84 -0.67 -0.19 -18.20
C PHE A 84 -0.22 0.38 -19.55
N GLU A 85 -0.70 -0.22 -20.64
CA GLU A 85 -0.30 0.12 -22.02
C GLU A 85 1.22 0.11 -22.26
N GLY A 86 1.99 -0.65 -21.47
CA GLY A 86 3.46 -0.67 -21.56
C GLY A 86 4.13 0.66 -21.19
N ARG A 87 3.42 1.51 -20.42
CA ARG A 87 3.89 2.86 -20.08
C ARG A 87 4.74 2.84 -18.80
N PRO A 88 5.92 3.48 -18.81
CA PRO A 88 6.70 3.69 -17.60
C PRO A 88 6.06 4.76 -16.73
N ASP A 89 6.16 4.61 -15.42
CA ASP A 89 5.67 5.64 -14.50
C ASP A 89 6.57 6.88 -14.53
N SER A 90 5.94 8.04 -14.36
CA SER A 90 6.63 9.29 -14.11
C SER A 90 7.21 9.29 -12.69
N TRP A 91 8.22 10.13 -12.46
CA TRP A 91 8.77 10.28 -11.11
C TRP A 91 7.72 10.80 -10.11
N GLN A 92 6.74 11.58 -10.58
CA GLN A 92 5.63 12.07 -9.77
C GLN A 92 4.74 10.92 -9.29
N ASN A 93 4.36 10.03 -10.21
CA ASN A 93 3.52 8.87 -9.91
C ASN A 93 4.21 7.93 -8.91
N ILE A 94 5.47 7.55 -9.18
CA ILE A 94 6.31 6.75 -8.27
C ILE A 94 6.38 7.39 -6.87
N THR A 95 6.56 8.72 -6.82
CA THR A 95 6.64 9.44 -5.54
C THR A 95 5.32 9.36 -4.77
N THR A 96 4.19 9.57 -5.44
CA THR A 96 2.87 9.47 -4.82
C THR A 96 2.58 8.06 -4.35
N ASP A 97 2.92 7.06 -5.16
CA ASP A 97 2.64 5.65 -4.86
C ASP A 97 3.40 5.19 -3.62
N LEU A 98 4.67 5.60 -3.47
CA LEU A 98 5.44 5.41 -2.24
C LEU A 98 4.82 6.11 -1.03
N ILE A 99 4.40 7.37 -1.17
CA ILE A 99 3.78 8.15 -0.08
C ILE A 99 2.45 7.52 0.35
N VAL A 100 1.62 7.13 -0.61
CA VAL A 100 0.29 6.57 -0.37
C VAL A 100 0.40 5.16 0.21
N GLY A 101 1.31 4.33 -0.30
CA GLY A 101 1.62 3.03 0.31
C GLY A 101 2.16 3.17 1.73
N ALA A 102 3.07 4.12 1.96
CA ALA A 102 3.58 4.41 3.30
C ALA A 102 2.47 4.83 4.26
N PHE A 103 1.53 5.66 3.78
CA PHE A 103 0.35 6.06 4.54
C PHE A 103 -0.49 4.84 4.95
N GLY A 104 -0.71 3.88 4.06
CA GLY A 104 -1.40 2.62 4.37
C GLY A 104 -0.69 1.82 5.48
N GLY A 105 0.64 1.75 5.42
CA GLY A 105 1.48 1.15 6.46
C GLY A 105 1.40 1.90 7.80
N ILE A 106 1.44 3.23 7.79
CA ILE A 106 1.33 4.08 9.00
C ILE A 106 -0.02 3.90 9.66
N VAL A 107 -1.12 3.95 8.89
CA VAL A 107 -2.47 3.73 9.41
C VAL A 107 -2.55 2.36 10.08
N SER A 108 -2.06 1.31 9.41
CA SER A 108 -2.05 -0.05 9.95
C SER A 108 -1.18 -0.18 11.22
N TRP A 109 -0.09 0.58 11.29
CA TRP A 109 0.76 0.67 12.48
C TRP A 109 0.06 1.36 13.65
N ILE A 110 -0.60 2.49 13.42
CA ILE A 110 -1.38 3.21 14.44
C ILE A 110 -2.47 2.30 15.00
N PHE A 111 -3.25 1.64 14.14
CA PHE A 111 -4.31 0.74 14.58
C PHE A 111 -3.77 -0.51 15.29
N CYS A 112 -2.59 -1.01 14.91
CA CYS A 112 -1.92 -2.06 15.69
C CYS A 112 -1.59 -1.58 17.11
N HIS A 113 -1.12 -0.34 17.25
CA HIS A 113 -0.84 0.23 18.56
C HIS A 113 -2.12 0.42 19.39
N GLU A 114 -3.13 1.07 18.83
CA GLU A 114 -4.36 1.39 19.53
C GLU A 114 -5.18 0.13 19.89
N ILE A 115 -5.43 -0.76 18.92
CA ILE A 115 -6.33 -1.91 19.14
C ILE A 115 -5.60 -3.10 19.78
N PHE A 116 -4.39 -3.41 19.32
CA PHE A 116 -3.69 -4.60 19.81
C PHE A 116 -2.76 -4.30 20.99
N VAL A 117 -1.96 -3.22 20.94
CA VAL A 117 -1.00 -2.96 22.04
C VAL A 117 -1.71 -2.49 23.31
N LYS A 118 -2.71 -1.61 23.22
CA LYS A 118 -3.47 -1.13 24.38
C LYS A 118 -4.54 -2.12 24.83
N ASP A 119 -5.42 -2.55 23.92
CA ASP A 119 -6.60 -3.35 24.29
C ASP A 119 -6.38 -4.86 24.21
N LYS A 120 -5.19 -5.32 23.77
CA LYS A 120 -4.82 -6.74 23.61
C LYS A 120 -5.77 -7.54 22.70
N ASN A 121 -6.52 -6.86 21.83
CA ASN A 121 -7.51 -7.50 20.98
C ASN A 121 -6.93 -7.77 19.58
N ILE A 122 -6.32 -8.95 19.41
CA ILE A 122 -5.72 -9.37 18.13
C ILE A 122 -6.76 -9.48 17.01
N TRP A 123 -7.94 -10.01 17.32
CA TRP A 123 -8.99 -10.24 16.32
C TRP A 123 -9.56 -8.93 15.79
N ALA A 124 -9.85 -7.97 16.67
CA ALA A 124 -10.34 -6.66 16.26
C ALA A 124 -9.35 -5.93 15.34
N TYR A 125 -8.05 -6.03 15.63
CA TYR A 125 -7.01 -5.45 14.78
C TYR A 125 -7.00 -6.05 13.36
N TYR A 126 -7.00 -7.38 13.24
CA TYR A 126 -6.99 -8.02 11.93
C TYR A 126 -8.31 -7.90 11.17
N ILE A 127 -9.45 -7.93 11.85
CA ILE A 127 -10.76 -7.68 11.23
C ILE A 127 -10.81 -6.25 10.68
N PHE A 128 -10.37 -5.26 11.47
CA PHE A 128 -10.26 -3.88 11.00
C PHE A 128 -9.35 -3.77 9.77
N GLY A 129 -8.19 -4.41 9.80
CA GLY A 129 -7.25 -4.45 8.69
C GLY A 129 -7.85 -5.05 7.41
N ILE A 130 -8.52 -6.20 7.51
CA ILE A 130 -9.17 -6.87 6.38
C ILE A 130 -10.31 -6.02 5.81
N ILE A 131 -11.13 -5.42 6.67
CA ILE A 131 -12.22 -4.53 6.24
C ILE A 131 -11.65 -3.29 5.53
N GLY A 132 -10.62 -2.66 6.12
CA GLY A 132 -9.96 -1.49 5.54
C GLY A 132 -9.35 -1.80 4.17
N PHE A 133 -8.61 -2.91 4.06
CA PHE A 133 -8.05 -3.39 2.80
C PHE A 133 -9.15 -3.63 1.75
N THR A 134 -10.23 -4.33 2.13
CA THR A 134 -11.35 -4.62 1.23
C THR A 134 -12.05 -3.35 0.76
N LEU A 135 -12.25 -2.37 1.65
CA LEU A 135 -12.84 -1.09 1.31
C LEU A 135 -12.00 -0.35 0.26
N TRP A 136 -10.68 -0.28 0.45
CA TRP A 136 -9.80 0.40 -0.50
C TRP A 136 -9.67 -0.36 -1.83
N LEU A 137 -9.77 -1.70 -1.84
CA LEU A 137 -9.92 -2.47 -3.07
C LEU A 137 -11.21 -2.11 -3.83
N VAL A 138 -12.32 -1.86 -3.13
CA VAL A 138 -13.55 -1.39 -3.78
C VAL A 138 -13.33 0.01 -4.38
N VAL A 139 -12.69 0.93 -3.64
CA VAL A 139 -12.34 2.27 -4.15
C VAL A 139 -11.43 2.18 -5.39
N PHE A 140 -10.42 1.31 -5.37
CA PHE A 140 -9.56 1.03 -6.52
C PHE A 140 -10.38 0.69 -7.78
N ASN A 141 -11.32 -0.25 -7.64
CA ASN A 141 -12.15 -0.70 -8.77
C ASN A 141 -13.06 0.42 -9.29
N ILE A 142 -13.60 1.25 -8.39
CA ILE A 142 -14.44 2.41 -8.76
C ILE A 142 -13.61 3.44 -9.54
N LEU A 143 -12.44 3.84 -9.04
CA LEU A 143 -11.58 4.80 -9.74
C LEU A 143 -11.10 4.25 -11.08
N ARG A 144 -10.69 2.98 -11.12
CA ARG A 144 -10.31 2.31 -12.36
C ARG A 144 -11.43 2.35 -13.39
N ALA A 145 -12.69 2.11 -12.97
CA ALA A 145 -13.83 2.18 -13.89
C ALA A 145 -14.03 3.60 -14.43
N PHE A 146 -13.91 4.65 -13.60
CA PHE A 146 -14.07 6.02 -14.05
C PHE A 146 -12.93 6.53 -14.94
N THR A 147 -11.71 5.99 -14.81
CA THR A 147 -10.56 6.41 -15.62
C THR A 147 -10.47 5.66 -16.96
N ILE A 148 -10.93 4.40 -17.03
CA ILE A 148 -10.76 3.55 -18.23
C ILE A 148 -11.96 3.62 -19.19
N ILE A 149 -13.16 3.97 -18.71
CA ILE A 149 -14.39 4.09 -19.53
C ILE A 149 -14.40 5.43 -20.25
#